data_AF-A0A921BFV3-F1
#
_entry.id   AF-A0A921BFV3-F1
#
_cell.length_a   1.000
_cell.length_b   1.000
_cell.length_c   1.000
_cell.angle_alpha   90.00
_cell.angle_beta   90.00
_cell.angle_gamma   90.00
#
_symmetry.space_group_name_H-M   'P 1'
#
loop_
_entity.id
_entity.type
_entity.pdbx_description
1 polymer ?
#
loop_
_entity_poly.entity_id
_entity_poly.type
_entity_poly.pdbx_seq_one_letter_code
_entity_poly.pdbx_strand_id
1 'polypeptide(L)'
;MTDYLLVHGAGQGSWSWGRVWGYLTAPSEHPPRLNSNPKINKVITIDLPPHGADGGKDTSVVLPEECINAIVNSVESEHMSDLCW
;
A
#
# COMPACT_ATOMS: atom_id res chain seq x y z
N MET A 1 8.85 6.76 12.73
CA MET A 1 7.77 7.47 12.00
C MET A 1 7.25 6.43 11.07
N THR A 2 6.01 6.03 11.29
CA THR A 2 5.49 4.74 10.83
C THR A 2 5.26 4.76 9.32
N ASP A 3 5.69 3.70 8.65
CA ASP A 3 5.34 3.40 7.27
C ASP A 3 4.10 2.49 7.22
N TYR A 4 3.24 2.69 6.22
CA TYR A 4 2.01 1.92 6.03
C TYR A 4 2.05 1.19 4.68
N LEU A 5 1.82 -0.11 4.71
CA LEU A 5 1.56 -0.90 3.51
C LEU A 5 0.08 -1.25 3.47
N LEU A 6 -0.64 -0.77 2.46
CA LEU A 6 -2.06 -1.04 2.29
C LEU A 6 -2.26 -2.21 1.33
N VAL A 7 -2.68 -3.35 1.89
CA VAL A 7 -2.89 -4.61 1.17
C VAL A 7 -4.40 -4.85 1.02
N HIS A 8 -4.88 -5.06 -0.20
CA HIS A 8 -6.32 -5.26 -0.44
C HIS A 8 -6.75 -6.72 -0.19
N GLY A 9 -8.05 -6.92 0.01
CA GLY A 9 -8.65 -8.25 0.08
C GLY A 9 -8.98 -8.85 -1.30
N ALA A 10 -9.46 -10.10 -1.31
CA ALA A 10 -9.84 -10.79 -2.54
C ALA A 10 -10.91 -10.02 -3.36
N GLY A 11 -10.76 -10.00 -4.68
CA GLY A 11 -11.69 -9.33 -5.60
C GLY A 11 -11.57 -7.80 -5.63
N GLN A 12 -10.57 -7.23 -4.96
CA GLN A 12 -10.23 -5.80 -5.00
C GLN A 12 -8.85 -5.59 -5.64
N GLY A 13 -8.47 -4.33 -5.85
CA GLY A 13 -7.09 -3.95 -6.16
C GLY A 13 -6.62 -2.83 -5.23
N SER A 14 -5.39 -2.39 -5.42
CA SER A 14 -4.75 -1.26 -4.72
C SER A 14 -5.63 0.00 -4.72
N TRP A 15 -6.38 0.23 -5.81
CA TRP A 15 -7.33 1.32 -5.96
C TRP A 15 -8.41 1.38 -4.88
N SER A 16 -8.75 0.25 -4.23
CA SER A 16 -9.74 0.20 -3.15
C SER A 16 -9.32 1.03 -1.93
N TRP A 17 -8.01 1.28 -1.77
CA TRP A 17 -7.45 2.07 -0.67
C TRP A 17 -7.39 3.58 -0.93
N GLY A 18 -7.80 4.08 -2.10
CA GLY A 18 -7.57 5.47 -2.50
C GLY A 18 -8.02 6.52 -1.48
N ARG A 19 -9.15 6.29 -0.80
CA ARG A 19 -9.64 7.19 0.24
C ARG A 19 -8.79 7.16 1.52
N VAL A 20 -8.38 5.96 1.97
CA VAL A 20 -7.51 5.79 3.14
C VAL A 20 -6.14 6.38 2.87
N TRP A 21 -5.57 6.09 1.70
CA TRP A 21 -4.33 6.69 1.24
C TRP A 21 -4.40 8.22 1.33
N GLY A 22 -5.46 8.83 0.79
CA GLY A 22 -5.66 10.28 0.86
C GLY A 22 -5.76 10.82 2.29
N TYR A 23 -6.37 10.11 3.23
CA TYR A 23 -6.39 10.51 4.64
C TYR A 23 -5.02 10.41 5.33
N LEU A 24 -4.22 9.41 4.98
CA LEU A 24 -2.89 9.22 5.55
C LEU A 24 -1.87 10.22 4.98
N THR A 25 -2.01 10.61 3.71
CA THR A 25 -1.07 11.51 3.04
C THR A 25 -1.49 12.98 3.04
N ALA A 26 -2.74 13.28 3.41
CA ALA A 26 -3.21 14.67 3.50
C ALA A 26 -2.38 15.48 4.51
N PRO A 27 -2.06 16.75 4.20
CA PRO A 27 -1.47 17.67 5.17
C PRO A 27 -2.35 17.81 6.41
N SER A 28 -1.74 17.84 7.59
CA SER A 28 -2.49 17.99 8.84
C SER A 28 -3.01 19.41 9.10
N GLU A 29 -2.54 20.39 8.34
CA GLU A 29 -2.91 21.80 8.45
C GLU A 29 -3.40 22.33 7.11
N HIS A 30 -4.34 23.28 7.14
CA HIS A 30 -4.81 24.00 5.96
C HIS A 30 -4.77 25.53 6.21
N PRO A 31 -4.03 26.32 5.41
CA PRO A 31 -3.21 25.88 4.28
C PRO A 31 -1.95 25.08 4.73
N PRO A 32 -1.41 24.18 3.89
CA PRO A 32 -0.20 23.44 4.21
C PRO A 32 0.99 24.39 4.39
N ARG A 33 1.80 24.18 5.43
CA ARG A 33 3.08 24.90 5.58
C ARG A 33 4.15 24.21 4.75
N LEU A 34 4.99 25.00 4.06
CA LEU A 34 6.08 24.47 3.23
C LEU A 34 7.10 23.61 4.00
N ASN A 35 7.27 23.84 5.30
CA ASN A 35 8.25 23.14 6.15
C ASN A 35 7.59 22.29 7.24
N SER A 36 6.30 21.94 7.12
CA SER A 36 5.72 21.02 8.09
C SER A 36 6.28 19.62 7.86
N ASN A 37 6.84 19.01 8.90
CA ASN A 37 7.13 17.59 8.86
C ASN A 37 5.82 16.83 8.68
N PRO A 38 5.75 15.86 7.75
CA PRO A 38 4.58 15.00 7.65
C PRO A 38 4.36 14.25 8.98
N LYS A 39 3.21 13.61 9.17
CA LYS A 39 2.97 12.72 10.33
C LYS A 39 3.30 11.27 10.02
N ILE A 40 3.22 10.90 8.76
CA ILE A 40 3.47 9.57 8.22
C ILE A 40 4.61 9.68 7.20
N ASN A 41 5.50 8.69 7.18
CA ASN A 41 6.67 8.73 6.31
C ASN A 41 6.31 8.22 4.91
N LYS A 42 6.02 6.93 4.75
CA LYS A 42 5.58 6.33 3.48
C LYS A 42 4.21 5.66 3.62
N VAL A 43 3.41 5.75 2.56
CA VAL A 43 2.15 5.00 2.42
C VAL A 43 2.17 4.36 1.04
N ILE A 44 2.34 3.04 1.00
CA ILE A 44 2.47 2.25 -0.22
C ILE A 44 1.21 1.39 -0.37
N THR A 45 0.63 1.38 -1.58
CA THR A 45 -0.48 0.49 -1.94
C THR A 45 0.04 -0.53 -2.93
N ILE A 46 -0.31 -1.80 -2.75
CA ILE A 46 0.13 -2.87 -3.67
C ILE A 46 -1.06 -3.61 -4.25
N ASP A 47 -0.87 -4.15 -5.45
CA ASP A 47 -1.76 -5.15 -6.04
C ASP A 47 -1.19 -6.54 -5.79
N LEU A 48 -1.95 -7.39 -5.11
CA LEU A 48 -1.57 -8.79 -4.92
C LEU A 48 -1.85 -9.59 -6.19
N PRO A 49 -1.02 -10.57 -6.56
CA PRO A 49 -1.33 -11.44 -7.70
C PRO A 49 -2.73 -12.09 -7.59
N PRO A 50 -3.46 -12.25 -8.70
CA PRO A 50 -3.29 -11.63 -10.01
C PRO A 50 -4.17 -10.37 -10.13
N HIS A 51 -4.42 -9.64 -9.05
CA HIS A 51 -5.29 -8.49 -9.01
C HIS A 51 -4.61 -7.23 -9.59
N GLY A 52 -5.38 -6.16 -9.77
CA GLY A 52 -4.84 -4.88 -10.25
C GLY A 52 -4.39 -4.90 -11.71
N ALA A 53 -3.18 -4.40 -11.97
CA ALA A 53 -2.59 -4.36 -13.31
C ALA A 53 -2.38 -5.75 -13.94
N ASP A 54 -2.34 -6.81 -13.12
CA ASP A 54 -2.28 -8.21 -13.53
C ASP A 54 -3.67 -8.86 -13.69
N GLY A 55 -4.75 -8.07 -13.56
CA GLY A 55 -6.17 -8.44 -13.41
C GLY A 55 -6.84 -9.34 -14.46
N GLY A 56 -6.08 -9.99 -15.33
CA GLY A 56 -6.58 -10.93 -16.36
C GLY A 56 -6.20 -12.39 -16.12
N LYS A 57 -5.43 -12.71 -15.07
CA LYS A 57 -5.04 -14.11 -14.78
C LYS A 57 -6.03 -14.77 -13.82
N ASP A 58 -6.12 -16.08 -13.89
CA ASP A 58 -7.02 -16.88 -13.06
C ASP A 58 -6.65 -16.71 -11.57
N THR A 59 -7.58 -16.19 -10.78
CA THR A 59 -7.40 -15.97 -9.34
C THR A 59 -7.45 -17.28 -8.54
N SER A 60 -7.99 -18.36 -9.12
CA SER A 60 -8.15 -19.65 -8.44
C SER A 60 -6.85 -20.45 -8.31
N VAL A 61 -5.79 -20.03 -9.01
CA VAL A 61 -4.49 -20.71 -9.03
C VAL A 61 -3.40 -19.97 -8.26
N VAL A 62 -3.70 -18.81 -7.68
CA VAL A 62 -2.71 -18.05 -6.90
C VAL A 62 -2.49 -18.68 -5.55
N LEU A 63 -1.23 -18.97 -5.25
CA LEU A 63 -0.82 -19.56 -3.99
C LEU A 63 -0.63 -18.46 -2.93
N PRO A 64 -0.98 -18.72 -1.66
CA PRO A 64 -0.73 -17.78 -0.57
C PRO A 64 0.72 -17.29 -0.50
N GLU A 65 1.69 -18.16 -0.82
CA GLU A 65 3.11 -17.86 -0.86
C GLU A 65 3.46 -16.79 -1.90
N GLU A 66 2.75 -16.75 -3.03
CA GLU A 66 2.95 -15.71 -4.04
C GLU A 66 2.49 -14.35 -3.53
N CYS A 67 1.39 -14.30 -2.79
CA CYS A 67 0.93 -13.07 -2.13
C CYS A 67 1.91 -12.62 -1.03
N ILE A 68 2.41 -13.55 -0.22
CA ILE A 68 3.42 -13.24 0.82
C ILE A 68 4.69 -12.69 0.17
N ASN A 69 5.18 -13.31 -0.90
CA ASN A 69 6.37 -12.84 -1.61
C ASN A 69 6.16 -11.47 -2.23
N ALA A 70 4.97 -11.18 -2.78
CA ALA A 70 4.65 -9.84 -3.29
C ALA A 70 4.74 -8.78 -2.17
N ILE A 71 4.17 -9.07 -0.99
CA ILE A 71 4.23 -8.19 0.18
C ILE A 71 5.68 -7.95 0.61
N VAL A 72 6.46 -9.03 0.78
CA VAL A 72 7.87 -8.95 1.21
C VAL A 72 8.70 -8.14 0.21
N ASN A 73 8.56 -8.44 -1.08
CA ASN A 73 9.30 -7.73 -2.13
C ASN A 73 8.99 -6.23 -2.13
N SER A 74 7.72 -5.84 -1.95
CA SER A 74 7.35 -4.42 -1.87
C SER A 74 7.95 -3.73 -0.65
N VAL A 75 7.96 -4.40 0.50
CA VAL A 75 8.52 -3.85 1.75
C VAL A 75 10.02 -3.62 1.62
N GLU A 76 10.73 -4.60 1.03
CA GLU A 76 12.17 -4.53 0.79
C GLU A 76 12.51 -3.48 -0.27
N SER A 77 11.80 -3.45 -1.40
CA SER A 77 12.07 -2.53 -2.51
C SER A 77 11.80 -1.07 -2.14
N GLU A 78 10.77 -0.83 -1.32
CA GLU A 78 10.43 0.52 -0.86
C GLU A 78 11.23 0.95 0.37
N HIS A 79 12.13 0.09 0.89
CA HIS A 79 12.91 0.34 2.10
C HIS A 79 12.04 0.85 3.25
N MET A 80 10.96 0.12 3.54
CA MET A 80 10.02 0.51 4.58
C MET A 80 10.56 0.19 5.97
N SER A 81 10.22 1.02 6.95
CA SER A 81 10.69 0.98 8.32
C SER A 81 9.53 1.25 9.29
N ASP A 82 9.57 0.69 10.51
CA ASP A 82 8.53 0.93 11.52
C ASP A 82 7.12 0.64 10.95
N LEU A 83 6.95 -0.59 10.44
CA LEU A 83 5.82 -0.97 9.57
C LEU A 83 4.58 -1.39 10.35
N CYS A 84 3.46 -0.73 10.08
CA CYS A 84 2.13 -1.18 10.51
C CYS A 84 1.38 -1.78 9.32
N TRP A 85 0.79 -2.95 9.54
CA TRP A 85 0.03 -3.74 8.57
C TRP A 85 -1.44 -3.75 8.98
#